data_AF-A0A6I9VVI5-F1
#
_entry.id   AF-A0A6I9VVI5-F1
#
_cell.length_a   1.000
_cell.length_b   1.000
_cell.length_c   1.000
_cell.angle_alpha   90.00
_cell.angle_beta   90.00
_cell.angle_gamma   90.00
#
_symmetry.space_group_name_H-M   'P 1'
#
loop_
_entity.id
_entity.type
_entity.pdbx_description
1 polymer ?
#
loop_
_entity_poly.entity_id
_entity_poly.type
_entity_poly.pdbx_seq_one_letter_code
_entity_poly.pdbx_strand_id
1 'polypeptide(L)'
;MYPDRLLALKVSIPPALVYRDGNLVSGSLEALVQHMVPTEEYYPDRAYLFAFLLSARLFIKPHELLGEVCALCEHQQNLNGEGGKVDITELCPSATVLAQQLTHVELERLSYIGPEEFVQAFAKESPHLETSFKDMKKTRNLESYVQWFNRLSYFVATEVCKHAKKKQRVRVVEYWIETARECFNIGNFNSLMAIIAGLNMSPISRLKKTWSKVQSAKFSILEHQMDPSSNFSSYRSTLKAAMWRSAGATDERQRIVVPFFSLLVKDLYFLNEGCSNKLPNGHINFEKFWQLAKQVTEFIAWKQVACPFEKNPRVIAFLQASPVLTENTLALASFECEPPDNNPEKERYKALKSEMNTQ
;
A
#
# COMPACT_ATOMS: atom_id res chain seq x y z
N MET A 1 -62.43 -6.76 -2.25
CA MET A 1 -62.66 -8.04 -1.57
C MET A 1 -61.92 -9.09 -2.37
N TYR A 2 -60.79 -9.58 -1.85
CA TYR A 2 -60.16 -10.87 -2.27
C TYR A 2 -61.17 -12.00 -2.07
N PRO A 3 -61.05 -13.19 -2.71
CA PRO A 3 -59.85 -14.08 -2.69
C PRO A 3 -59.66 -14.88 -4.00
N ASP A 4 -58.74 -15.82 -4.22
CA ASP A 4 -57.49 -16.31 -3.62
C ASP A 4 -56.92 -17.27 -4.69
N ARG A 5 -55.61 -17.24 -4.96
CA ARG A 5 -54.82 -18.42 -5.38
C ARG A 5 -53.33 -18.10 -5.30
N LEU A 6 -52.89 -17.83 -4.08
CA LEU A 6 -51.52 -18.05 -3.64
C LEU A 6 -51.36 -19.53 -3.28
N LEU A 7 -50.86 -20.33 -4.22
CA LEU A 7 -50.23 -21.63 -3.99
C LEU A 7 -49.03 -21.68 -4.95
N ALA A 8 -47.87 -21.26 -4.47
CA ALA A 8 -46.84 -22.17 -3.94
C ALA A 8 -45.81 -22.54 -5.02
N LEU A 9 -44.94 -21.58 -5.34
CA LEU A 9 -43.55 -21.87 -5.66
C LEU A 9 -42.73 -21.44 -4.44
N LYS A 10 -42.56 -22.38 -3.50
CA LYS A 10 -41.50 -22.33 -2.50
C LYS A 10 -40.18 -22.41 -3.26
N VAL A 11 -39.62 -21.25 -3.64
CA VAL A 11 -38.19 -21.15 -3.87
C VAL A 11 -37.57 -21.24 -2.47
N SER A 12 -36.94 -22.37 -2.15
CA SER A 12 -36.19 -22.51 -0.91
C SER A 12 -35.05 -21.50 -0.92
N ILE A 13 -35.17 -20.46 -0.11
CA ILE A 13 -34.05 -19.59 0.24
C ILE A 13 -33.04 -20.50 0.95
N PRO A 14 -31.80 -20.68 0.45
CA PRO A 14 -30.80 -21.48 1.16
C PRO A 14 -30.53 -20.85 2.53
N PRO A 15 -30.26 -21.63 3.59
CA PRO A 15 -30.17 -21.10 4.93
C PRO A 15 -28.96 -20.16 5.06
N ALA A 16 -29.29 -18.90 5.31
CA ALA A 16 -28.40 -17.84 5.74
C ALA A 16 -27.58 -18.24 6.98
N LEU A 17 -26.47 -17.54 7.19
CA LEU A 17 -25.60 -17.65 8.35
C LEU A 17 -26.41 -17.81 9.66
N VAL A 18 -26.05 -18.80 10.47
CA VAL A 18 -26.72 -19.16 11.72
C VAL A 18 -25.90 -18.65 12.90
N TYR A 19 -26.49 -17.76 13.68
CA TYR A 19 -25.88 -17.19 14.88
C TYR A 19 -26.49 -17.77 16.15
N ARG A 20 -25.68 -17.93 17.20
CA ARG A 20 -26.10 -18.26 18.57
C ARG A 20 -25.34 -17.37 19.54
N ASP A 21 -26.08 -16.67 20.39
CA ASP A 21 -25.51 -15.71 21.36
C ASP A 21 -24.57 -14.68 20.72
N GLY A 22 -24.93 -14.22 19.51
CA GLY A 22 -24.14 -13.27 18.72
C GLY A 22 -22.95 -13.87 17.98
N ASN A 23 -22.63 -15.15 18.17
CA ASN A 23 -21.52 -15.82 17.49
C ASN A 23 -22.01 -16.60 16.27
N LEU A 24 -21.27 -16.51 15.16
CA LEU A 24 -21.53 -17.33 13.98
C LEU A 24 -21.20 -18.79 14.28
N VAL A 25 -22.19 -19.69 14.14
CA VAL A 25 -22.05 -21.12 14.47
C VAL A 25 -22.00 -22.00 13.22
N SER A 26 -22.75 -21.65 12.17
CA SER A 26 -22.77 -22.43 10.92
C SER A 26 -23.32 -21.61 9.75
N GLY A 27 -23.06 -22.05 8.52
CA GLY A 27 -23.65 -21.48 7.31
C GLY A 27 -23.39 -22.41 6.12
N SER A 28 -24.04 -22.16 4.98
CA SER A 28 -23.60 -22.78 3.74
C SER A 28 -22.19 -22.32 3.38
N LEU A 29 -21.46 -23.12 2.60
CA LEU A 29 -20.12 -22.72 2.12
C LEU A 29 -20.18 -21.37 1.41
N GLU A 30 -21.16 -21.19 0.52
CA GLU A 30 -21.40 -19.92 -0.18
C GLU A 30 -21.60 -18.74 0.78
N ALA A 31 -22.46 -18.89 1.80
CA ALA A 31 -22.73 -17.83 2.76
C ALA A 31 -21.49 -17.50 3.62
N LEU A 32 -20.70 -18.50 3.98
CA LEU A 32 -19.45 -18.31 4.72
C LEU A 32 -18.40 -17.62 3.84
N VAL A 33 -18.28 -17.99 2.56
CA VAL A 33 -17.40 -17.31 1.60
C VAL A 33 -17.83 -15.85 1.42
N GLN A 34 -19.13 -15.59 1.24
CA GLN A 34 -19.67 -14.21 1.20
C GLN A 34 -19.36 -13.43 2.49
N HIS A 35 -19.45 -14.09 3.65
CA HIS A 35 -19.14 -13.49 4.95
C HIS A 35 -17.65 -13.16 5.14
N MET A 36 -16.76 -13.63 4.26
CA MET A 36 -15.36 -13.19 4.23
C MET A 36 -15.18 -11.84 3.54
N VAL A 37 -16.14 -11.42 2.72
CA VAL A 37 -16.04 -10.20 1.92
C VAL A 37 -16.65 -9.04 2.71
N PRO A 38 -15.88 -7.98 3.02
CA PRO A 38 -16.42 -6.78 3.67
C PRO A 38 -17.54 -6.15 2.84
N THR A 39 -18.52 -5.54 3.51
CA THR A 39 -19.59 -4.73 2.91
C THR A 39 -19.64 -3.35 3.60
N GLU A 40 -20.52 -2.45 3.17
CA GLU A 40 -20.68 -1.14 3.82
C GLU A 40 -21.10 -1.24 5.29
N GLU A 41 -21.90 -2.26 5.64
CA GLU A 41 -22.48 -2.44 6.98
C GLU A 41 -21.75 -3.49 7.82
N TYR A 42 -20.92 -4.33 7.20
CA TYR A 42 -20.27 -5.46 7.87
C TYR A 42 -18.79 -5.57 7.51
N TYR A 43 -17.96 -5.75 8.53
CA TYR A 43 -16.56 -6.06 8.38
C TYR A 43 -16.23 -7.37 9.10
N PRO A 44 -15.66 -8.37 8.42
CA PRO A 44 -15.34 -9.64 9.04
C PRO A 44 -14.29 -9.50 10.12
N ASP A 45 -14.57 -10.06 11.29
CA ASP A 45 -13.62 -10.05 12.38
C ASP A 45 -12.44 -11.00 12.12
N ARG A 46 -11.32 -10.72 12.78
CA ARG A 46 -10.07 -11.47 12.59
C ARG A 46 -10.19 -12.93 13.03
N ALA A 47 -11.03 -13.23 14.03
CA ALA A 47 -11.18 -14.58 14.55
C ALA A 47 -11.95 -15.45 13.55
N TYR A 48 -13.02 -14.92 12.94
CA TYR A 48 -13.74 -15.56 11.85
C TYR A 48 -12.83 -15.82 10.65
N LEU A 49 -12.13 -14.79 10.14
CA LEU A 49 -11.25 -14.94 8.98
C LEU A 49 -10.18 -16.00 9.23
N PHE A 50 -9.57 -16.00 10.42
CA PHE A 50 -8.58 -16.99 10.81
C PHE A 50 -9.17 -18.40 10.85
N ALA A 51 -10.29 -18.58 11.57
CA ALA A 51 -10.93 -19.89 11.72
C ALA A 51 -11.34 -20.46 10.36
N PHE A 52 -12.01 -19.65 9.54
CA PHE A 52 -12.46 -20.08 8.22
C PHE A 52 -11.26 -20.38 7.30
N LEU A 53 -10.26 -19.50 7.18
CA LEU A 53 -9.08 -19.75 6.32
C LEU A 53 -8.26 -20.97 6.76
N LEU A 54 -8.17 -21.22 8.07
CA LEU A 54 -7.49 -22.40 8.62
C LEU A 54 -8.20 -23.69 8.22
N SER A 55 -9.54 -23.70 8.25
CA SER A 55 -10.36 -24.89 7.94
C SER A 55 -10.86 -24.98 6.50
N ALA A 56 -10.80 -23.91 5.70
CA ALA A 56 -11.46 -23.81 4.39
C ALA A 56 -11.01 -24.90 3.41
N ARG A 57 -9.75 -25.35 3.53
CA ARG A 57 -9.18 -26.44 2.71
C ARG A 57 -9.92 -27.78 2.84
N LEU A 58 -10.73 -27.94 3.89
CA LEU A 58 -11.59 -29.10 4.08
C LEU A 58 -12.82 -29.08 3.15
N PHE A 59 -13.19 -27.90 2.63
CA PHE A 59 -14.46 -27.67 1.92
C PHE A 59 -14.29 -27.07 0.52
N ILE A 60 -13.23 -26.29 0.30
CA ILE A 60 -12.96 -25.59 -0.96
C ILE A 60 -11.45 -25.53 -1.23
N LYS A 61 -11.04 -25.70 -2.50
CA LYS A 61 -9.61 -25.57 -2.83
C LYS A 61 -9.19 -24.09 -2.71
N PRO A 62 -7.96 -23.78 -2.26
CA PRO A 62 -7.53 -22.40 -2.07
C PRO A 62 -7.68 -21.48 -3.29
N HIS A 63 -7.49 -22.00 -4.51
CA HIS A 63 -7.63 -21.21 -5.73
C HIS A 63 -9.09 -20.99 -6.13
N GLU A 64 -9.97 -21.96 -5.86
CA GLU A 64 -11.42 -21.83 -6.06
C GLU A 64 -11.98 -20.78 -5.07
N LEU A 65 -11.59 -20.85 -3.79
CA LEU A 65 -11.95 -19.85 -2.78
C LEU A 65 -11.50 -18.44 -3.17
N LEU A 66 -10.25 -18.31 -3.62
CA LEU A 66 -9.73 -17.03 -4.08
C LEU A 66 -10.55 -16.51 -5.28
N GLY A 67 -10.89 -17.38 -6.23
CA GLY A 67 -11.73 -17.04 -7.38
C GLY A 67 -13.11 -16.53 -6.96
N GLU A 68 -13.78 -17.21 -6.03
CA GLU A 68 -15.09 -16.81 -5.51
C GLU A 68 -15.04 -15.47 -4.76
N VAL A 69 -14.04 -15.28 -3.89
CA VAL A 69 -13.84 -14.01 -3.17
C VAL A 69 -13.57 -12.87 -4.15
N CYS A 70 -12.73 -13.09 -5.17
CA CYS A 70 -12.47 -12.10 -6.22
C CYS A 70 -13.74 -11.75 -6.99
N ALA A 71 -14.51 -12.75 -7.45
CA ALA A 71 -15.75 -12.54 -8.18
C ALA A 71 -16.79 -11.77 -7.35
N LEU A 72 -16.90 -12.06 -6.04
CA LEU A 72 -17.76 -11.34 -5.12
C LEU A 72 -17.31 -9.87 -4.95
N CYS A 73 -16.01 -9.62 -4.81
CA CYS A 73 -15.46 -8.26 -4.76
C CYS A 73 -15.74 -7.49 -6.06
N GLU A 74 -15.54 -8.12 -7.22
CA GLU A 74 -15.85 -7.52 -8.53
C GLU A 74 -17.33 -7.24 -8.70
N HIS A 75 -18.19 -8.16 -8.26
CA HIS A 75 -19.64 -7.98 -8.29
C HIS A 75 -20.10 -6.82 -7.40
N GLN A 76 -19.56 -6.70 -6.19
CA GLN A 76 -19.80 -5.54 -5.31
C GLN A 76 -19.29 -4.23 -5.93
N GLN A 77 -18.14 -4.25 -6.60
CA GLN A 77 -17.59 -3.08 -7.29
C GLN A 77 -18.43 -2.66 -8.51
N ASN A 78 -18.99 -3.62 -9.25
CA ASN A 78 -19.85 -3.38 -10.41
C ASN A 78 -21.26 -2.93 -10.01
N LEU A 79 -21.84 -3.46 -8.93
CA LEU A 79 -23.11 -3.01 -8.36
C LEU A 79 -23.01 -1.58 -7.80
N ASN A 80 -21.85 -1.20 -7.27
CA ASN A 80 -21.55 0.18 -6.85
C ASN A 80 -21.26 1.13 -8.03
N GLY A 81 -21.48 0.70 -9.28
CA GLY A 81 -21.33 1.53 -10.48
C GLY A 81 -22.27 2.75 -10.54
N GLU A 82 -23.33 2.80 -9.73
CA GLU A 82 -24.26 3.93 -9.63
C GLU A 82 -24.38 4.55 -8.22
N GLY A 83 -23.68 3.99 -7.22
CA GLY A 83 -23.55 4.57 -5.88
C GLY A 83 -22.31 5.47 -5.80
N GLY A 84 -22.46 6.71 -5.32
CA GLY A 84 -21.39 7.71 -5.30
C GLY A 84 -20.05 7.13 -4.85
N LYS A 85 -19.05 7.11 -5.75
CA LYS A 85 -17.68 6.68 -5.44
C LYS A 85 -17.20 7.47 -4.23
N VAL A 86 -17.15 6.84 -3.07
CA VAL A 86 -16.69 7.45 -1.82
C VAL A 86 -15.27 7.97 -2.06
N ASP A 87 -15.09 9.28 -1.89
CA ASP A 87 -13.82 9.96 -2.09
C ASP A 87 -12.98 9.90 -0.81
N ILE A 88 -11.65 9.72 -0.93
CA ILE A 88 -10.79 9.67 0.26
C ILE A 88 -10.89 10.94 1.10
N THR A 89 -11.10 12.11 0.49
CA THR A 89 -11.23 13.40 1.17
C THR A 89 -12.60 13.60 1.83
N GLU A 90 -13.59 12.76 1.50
CA GLU A 90 -14.87 12.68 2.19
C GLU A 90 -14.82 11.66 3.33
N LEU A 91 -14.24 10.48 3.09
CA LEU A 91 -14.08 9.42 4.09
C LEU A 91 -13.11 9.83 5.21
N CYS A 92 -12.03 10.54 4.86
CA CYS A 92 -11.02 11.02 5.79
C CYS A 92 -10.64 12.47 5.44
N PRO A 93 -11.42 13.48 5.88
CA PRO A 93 -11.16 14.87 5.51
C PRO A 93 -9.86 15.46 6.06
N SER A 94 -9.30 14.87 7.13
CA SER A 94 -8.07 15.31 7.76
C SER A 94 -6.86 14.58 7.19
N ALA A 95 -5.97 15.33 6.55
CA ALA A 95 -4.69 14.84 6.04
C ALA A 95 -3.80 14.26 7.16
N THR A 96 -3.84 14.86 8.36
CA THR A 96 -3.15 14.34 9.54
C THR A 96 -3.67 12.96 9.91
N VAL A 97 -5.00 12.77 9.96
CA VAL A 97 -5.58 11.46 10.28
C VAL A 97 -5.23 10.44 9.20
N LEU A 98 -5.22 10.84 7.92
CA LEU A 98 -4.83 9.93 6.84
C LEU A 98 -3.35 9.49 6.96
N ALA A 99 -2.44 10.42 7.26
CA ALA A 99 -1.03 10.09 7.48
C ALA A 99 -0.84 9.12 8.67
N GLN A 100 -1.66 9.26 9.73
CA GLN A 100 -1.68 8.31 10.84
C GLN A 100 -2.18 6.93 10.41
N GLN A 101 -3.21 6.85 9.57
CA GLN A 101 -3.70 5.56 9.05
C GLN A 101 -2.70 4.91 8.10
N LEU A 102 -2.02 5.68 7.25
CA LEU A 102 -0.90 5.19 6.43
C LEU A 102 0.21 4.62 7.32
N THR A 103 0.52 5.30 8.43
CA THR A 103 1.53 4.84 9.39
C THR A 103 1.15 3.51 10.05
N HIS A 104 -0.14 3.29 10.37
CA HIS A 104 -0.63 1.97 10.80
C HIS A 104 -0.35 0.88 9.77
N VAL A 105 -0.63 1.15 8.49
CA VAL A 105 -0.40 0.18 7.41
C VAL A 105 1.09 -0.09 7.23
N GLU A 106 1.94 0.93 7.27
CA GLU A 106 3.39 0.78 7.14
C GLU A 106 3.97 -0.07 8.28
N LEU A 107 3.64 0.25 9.53
CA LEU A 107 4.13 -0.50 10.70
C LEU A 107 3.63 -1.94 10.72
N GLU A 108 2.36 -2.18 10.36
CA GLU A 108 1.81 -3.54 10.24
C GLU A 108 2.59 -4.34 9.17
N ARG A 109 2.82 -3.76 7.99
CA ARG A 109 3.55 -4.46 6.91
C ARG A 109 5.03 -4.67 7.23
N LEU A 110 5.69 -3.67 7.83
CA LEU A 110 7.07 -3.79 8.28
C LEU A 110 7.24 -4.88 9.35
N SER A 111 6.24 -5.08 10.21
CA SER A 111 6.32 -6.10 11.27
C SER A 111 6.59 -7.51 10.71
N TYR A 112 6.10 -7.80 9.51
CA TYR A 112 6.28 -9.08 8.82
C TYR A 112 7.68 -9.27 8.22
N ILE A 113 8.46 -8.20 8.02
CA ILE A 113 9.80 -8.31 7.42
C ILE A 113 10.79 -8.79 8.48
N GLY A 114 11.25 -10.03 8.36
CA GLY A 114 12.22 -10.63 9.28
C GLY A 114 13.68 -10.31 8.92
N PRO A 115 14.62 -10.35 9.88
CA PRO A 115 16.05 -10.21 9.60
C PRO A 115 16.57 -11.22 8.58
N GLU A 116 15.98 -12.42 8.54
CA GLU A 116 16.31 -13.48 7.61
C GLU A 116 16.07 -13.11 6.14
N GLU A 117 15.15 -12.19 5.85
CA GLU A 117 14.86 -11.76 4.48
C GLU A 117 16.01 -10.93 3.91
N PHE A 118 16.69 -10.16 4.75
CA PHE A 118 17.91 -9.45 4.35
C PHE A 118 19.04 -10.44 4.06
N VAL A 119 19.23 -11.44 4.91
CA VAL A 119 20.24 -12.50 4.69
C VAL A 119 19.97 -13.27 3.40
N GLN A 120 18.70 -13.64 3.13
CA GLN A 120 18.30 -14.31 1.89
C GLN A 120 18.51 -13.43 0.66
N ALA A 121 18.25 -12.13 0.75
CA ALA A 121 18.48 -11.18 -0.34
C ALA A 121 19.97 -11.14 -0.71
N PHE A 122 20.88 -11.11 0.28
CA PHE A 122 22.32 -11.13 0.03
C PHE A 122 22.84 -12.48 -0.47
N ALA A 123 22.25 -13.60 -0.01
CA ALA A 123 22.70 -14.94 -0.36
C ALA A 123 22.38 -15.34 -1.81
N LYS A 124 21.26 -14.86 -2.39
CA LYS A 124 20.85 -15.18 -3.76
C LYS A 124 21.85 -14.74 -4.83
N GLU A 125 22.64 -13.72 -4.56
CA GLU A 125 23.59 -13.16 -5.53
C GLU A 125 24.99 -13.75 -5.43
N SER A 126 25.22 -14.68 -4.49
CA SER A 126 26.47 -15.45 -4.36
C SER A 126 26.24 -16.92 -4.78
N PRO A 127 26.25 -17.26 -6.08
CA PRO A 127 25.95 -18.61 -6.57
C PRO A 127 26.92 -19.70 -6.08
N HIS A 128 28.09 -19.32 -5.56
CA HIS A 128 29.11 -20.21 -5.00
C HIS A 128 28.93 -20.54 -3.50
N LEU A 129 27.93 -19.98 -2.82
CA LEU A 129 27.61 -20.36 -1.43
C LEU A 129 26.90 -21.72 -1.41
N GLU A 130 27.65 -22.80 -1.20
CA GLU A 130 27.10 -24.09 -0.78
C GLU A 130 26.66 -23.99 0.69
N THR A 131 25.42 -23.60 0.91
CA THR A 131 24.86 -23.45 2.25
C THR A 131 23.42 -23.96 2.29
N SER A 132 23.00 -24.41 3.48
CA SER A 132 21.61 -24.81 3.81
C SER A 132 20.57 -23.69 3.59
N PHE A 133 20.99 -22.47 3.22
CA PHE A 133 20.12 -21.35 2.88
C PHE A 133 19.27 -21.57 1.63
N LYS A 134 19.62 -22.53 0.77
CA LYS A 134 18.77 -22.95 -0.37
C LYS A 134 17.44 -23.56 0.06
N ASP A 135 17.36 -24.11 1.27
CA ASP A 135 16.16 -24.74 1.84
C ASP A 135 15.31 -23.79 2.71
N MET A 136 15.73 -22.53 2.88
CA MET A 136 14.90 -21.56 3.60
C MET A 136 13.63 -21.25 2.81
N LYS A 137 12.49 -21.25 3.48
CA LYS A 137 11.22 -20.80 2.90
C LYS A 137 11.41 -19.40 2.32
N LYS A 138 11.20 -19.28 1.01
CA LYS A 138 11.16 -18.00 0.31
C LYS A 138 10.01 -17.19 0.88
N THR A 139 10.32 -16.16 1.66
CA THR A 139 9.34 -15.18 2.13
C THR A 139 9.05 -14.19 0.99
N ARG A 140 7.88 -13.58 1.02
CA ARG A 140 7.47 -12.55 0.04
C ARG A 140 7.14 -11.22 0.73
N ASN A 141 7.56 -11.02 1.98
CA ASN A 141 7.18 -9.81 2.73
C ASN A 141 7.89 -8.58 2.15
N LEU A 142 9.17 -8.72 1.76
CA LEU A 142 9.90 -7.68 1.03
C LEU A 142 9.17 -7.24 -0.25
N GLU A 143 8.81 -8.21 -1.09
CA GLU A 143 8.05 -7.99 -2.33
C GLU A 143 6.69 -7.34 -2.05
N SER A 144 5.99 -7.81 -1.01
CA SER A 144 4.68 -7.28 -0.60
C SER A 144 4.76 -5.84 -0.09
N TYR A 145 5.86 -5.47 0.56
CA TYR A 145 6.09 -4.10 1.04
C TYR A 145 6.41 -3.14 -0.12
N VAL A 146 7.19 -3.59 -1.10
CA VAL A 146 7.42 -2.86 -2.35
C VAL A 146 6.11 -2.69 -3.14
N GLN A 147 5.28 -3.74 -3.21
CA GLN A 147 3.97 -3.65 -3.84
C GLN A 147 3.07 -2.64 -3.14
N TRP A 148 3.12 -2.53 -1.81
CA TRP A 148 2.39 -1.51 -1.07
C TRP A 148 2.83 -0.09 -1.44
N PHE A 149 4.15 0.17 -1.50
CA PHE A 149 4.69 1.46 -1.95
C PHE A 149 4.13 1.83 -3.35
N ASN A 150 4.27 0.92 -4.31
CA ASN A 150 3.80 1.16 -5.68
C ASN A 150 2.28 1.39 -5.71
N ARG A 151 1.53 0.54 -5.01
CA ARG A 151 0.07 0.68 -4.91
C ARG A 151 -0.31 2.05 -4.36
N LEU A 152 0.35 2.53 -3.30
CA LEU A 152 0.07 3.84 -2.71
C LEU A 152 0.35 4.96 -3.72
N SER A 153 1.48 4.90 -4.44
CA SER A 153 1.80 5.89 -5.48
C SER A 153 0.75 5.95 -6.59
N TYR A 154 0.34 4.80 -7.13
CA TYR A 154 -0.71 4.76 -8.16
C TYR A 154 -2.08 5.11 -7.59
N PHE A 155 -2.37 4.79 -6.32
CA PHE A 155 -3.61 5.18 -5.65
C PHE A 155 -3.73 6.71 -5.55
N VAL A 156 -2.66 7.40 -5.13
CA VAL A 156 -2.60 8.88 -5.11
C VAL A 156 -2.91 9.46 -6.49
N ALA A 157 -2.24 8.96 -7.53
CA ALA A 157 -2.47 9.41 -8.89
C ALA A 157 -3.90 9.13 -9.38
N THR A 158 -4.42 7.95 -9.03
CA THR A 158 -5.80 7.53 -9.32
C THR A 158 -6.81 8.47 -8.69
N GLU A 159 -6.67 8.82 -7.41
CA GLU A 159 -7.58 9.76 -6.73
C GLU A 159 -7.59 11.13 -7.41
N VAL A 160 -6.44 11.63 -7.89
CA VAL A 160 -6.40 12.89 -8.65
C VAL A 160 -7.15 12.76 -9.99
N CYS A 161 -6.89 11.71 -10.76
CA CYS A 161 -7.46 11.52 -12.10
C CYS A 161 -8.93 11.10 -12.12
N LYS A 162 -9.50 10.64 -10.99
CA LYS A 162 -10.94 10.34 -10.88
C LYS A 162 -11.83 11.58 -11.02
N HIS A 163 -11.29 12.80 -10.84
CA HIS A 163 -12.09 14.03 -10.90
C HIS A 163 -11.98 14.77 -12.23
N ALA A 164 -13.07 14.78 -12.98
CA ALA A 164 -13.19 15.56 -14.22
C ALA A 164 -13.08 17.09 -13.99
N LYS A 165 -13.55 17.60 -12.85
CA LYS A 165 -13.52 19.05 -12.56
C LYS A 165 -12.18 19.48 -12.00
N LYS A 166 -11.52 20.44 -12.66
CA LYS A 166 -10.24 21.04 -12.23
C LYS A 166 -10.22 21.46 -10.75
N LYS A 167 -11.29 22.10 -10.26
CA LYS A 167 -11.37 22.57 -8.86
C LYS A 167 -11.27 21.42 -7.85
N GLN A 168 -11.86 20.26 -8.16
CA GLN A 168 -11.77 19.07 -7.32
C GLN A 168 -10.35 18.49 -7.37
N ARG A 169 -9.75 18.38 -8.56
CA ARG A 169 -8.35 17.93 -8.69
C ARG A 169 -7.38 18.78 -7.88
N VAL A 170 -7.49 20.10 -7.93
CA VAL A 170 -6.66 21.01 -7.12
C VAL A 170 -6.77 20.68 -5.63
N ARG A 171 -8.01 20.52 -5.11
CA ARG A 171 -8.26 20.15 -3.72
C ARG A 171 -7.60 18.82 -3.36
N VAL A 172 -7.72 17.81 -4.22
CA VAL A 172 -7.15 16.47 -3.97
C VAL A 172 -5.62 16.48 -4.02
N VAL A 173 -5.02 17.22 -4.96
CA VAL A 173 -3.56 17.40 -5.00
C VAL A 173 -3.07 18.11 -3.73
N GLU A 174 -3.71 19.21 -3.31
CA GLU A 174 -3.35 19.92 -2.07
C GLU A 174 -3.52 19.03 -0.83
N TYR A 175 -4.58 18.21 -0.79
CA TYR A 175 -4.80 17.25 0.28
C TYR A 175 -3.69 16.19 0.37
N TRP A 176 -3.21 15.67 -0.76
CA TRP A 176 -2.10 14.71 -0.77
C TRP A 176 -0.74 15.37 -0.44
N ILE A 177 -0.51 16.61 -0.86
CA ILE A 177 0.68 17.38 -0.43
C ILE A 177 0.67 17.56 1.09
N GLU A 178 -0.50 17.89 1.66
CA GLU A 178 -0.65 18.04 3.09
C GLU A 178 -0.46 16.69 3.82
N THR A 179 -1.01 15.60 3.28
CA THR A 179 -0.81 14.25 3.82
C THR A 179 0.66 13.85 3.80
N ALA A 180 1.39 14.17 2.72
CA ALA A 180 2.83 13.94 2.62
C ALA A 180 3.61 14.74 3.67
N ARG A 181 3.24 16.00 3.90
CA ARG A 181 3.82 16.83 4.99
C ARG A 181 3.60 16.19 6.36
N GLU A 182 2.42 15.66 6.62
CA GLU A 182 2.11 14.99 7.88
C GLU A 182 2.86 13.65 8.01
N CYS A 183 3.05 12.91 6.92
CA CYS A 183 3.95 11.74 6.89
C CYS A 183 5.40 12.13 7.25
N PHE A 184 5.91 13.25 6.72
CA PHE A 184 7.22 13.78 7.10
C PHE A 184 7.32 14.09 8.60
N ASN A 185 6.31 14.78 9.15
CA ASN A 185 6.27 15.15 10.57
C ASN A 185 6.26 13.93 11.50
N ILE A 186 5.51 12.88 11.12
CA ILE A 186 5.44 11.61 11.87
C ILE A 186 6.77 10.84 11.80
N GLY A 187 7.58 11.06 10.77
CA GLY A 187 8.74 10.21 10.46
C GLY A 187 8.39 9.02 9.57
N ASN A 188 7.25 9.08 8.88
CA ASN A 188 6.85 8.10 7.87
C ASN A 188 7.39 8.47 6.48
N PHE A 189 8.67 8.21 6.25
CA PHE A 189 9.35 8.60 5.01
C PHE A 189 9.00 7.71 3.82
N ASN A 190 8.59 6.47 4.06
CA ASN A 190 8.17 5.56 2.99
C ASN A 190 6.87 6.03 2.31
N SER A 191 5.83 6.33 3.09
CA SER A 191 4.57 6.87 2.57
C SER A 191 4.75 8.28 2.00
N LEU A 192 5.59 9.13 2.61
CA LEU A 192 5.97 10.43 2.04
C LEU A 192 6.51 10.25 0.61
N MET A 193 7.51 9.37 0.44
CA MET A 193 8.11 9.13 -0.87
C MET A 193 7.12 8.51 -1.86
N ALA A 194 6.23 7.62 -1.40
CA ALA A 194 5.18 7.04 -2.25
C ALA A 194 4.20 8.11 -2.76
N ILE A 195 3.80 9.06 -1.93
CA ILE A 195 2.92 10.17 -2.32
C ILE A 195 3.64 11.10 -3.30
N ILE A 196 4.89 11.48 -3.04
CA ILE A 196 5.70 12.27 -3.97
C ILE A 196 5.81 11.55 -5.32
N ALA A 197 6.13 10.27 -5.31
CA ALA A 197 6.24 9.46 -6.52
C ALA A 197 4.91 9.44 -7.31
N GLY A 198 3.78 9.29 -6.63
CA GLY A 198 2.44 9.35 -7.24
C GLY A 198 2.14 10.70 -7.90
N LEU A 199 2.43 11.80 -7.21
CA LEU A 199 2.21 13.16 -7.73
C LEU A 199 3.18 13.53 -8.88
N ASN A 200 4.36 12.92 -8.90
CA ASN A 200 5.37 13.10 -9.96
C ASN A 200 5.20 12.16 -11.15
N MET A 201 4.28 11.20 -11.10
CA MET A 201 3.95 10.35 -12.26
C MET A 201 3.57 11.21 -13.46
N SER A 202 3.98 10.79 -14.66
CA SER A 202 3.71 11.52 -15.92
C SER A 202 2.23 11.90 -16.10
N PRO A 203 1.24 11.01 -15.86
CA PRO A 203 -0.17 11.37 -15.92
C PRO A 203 -0.60 12.52 -14.99
N ILE A 204 0.10 12.76 -13.88
CA ILE A 204 -0.23 13.82 -12.93
C ILE A 204 0.57 15.08 -13.21
N SER A 205 1.88 14.97 -13.41
CA SER A 205 2.78 16.11 -13.65
C SER A 205 2.47 16.85 -14.96
N ARG A 206 1.77 16.19 -15.89
CA ARG A 206 1.29 16.79 -17.15
C ARG A 206 0.08 17.73 -16.99
N LEU A 207 -0.68 17.63 -15.90
CA LEU A 207 -1.93 18.40 -15.67
C LEU A 207 -1.68 19.88 -15.37
N LYS A 208 -1.09 20.63 -16.32
CA LYS A 208 -0.57 21.99 -16.12
C LYS A 208 -1.64 22.97 -15.65
N LYS A 209 -2.89 22.82 -16.09
CA LYS A 209 -4.00 23.71 -15.67
C LYS A 209 -4.35 23.46 -14.20
N THR A 210 -4.31 22.22 -13.74
CA THR A 210 -4.47 21.86 -12.33
C THR A 210 -3.32 22.43 -11.50
N TRP A 211 -2.06 22.14 -11.88
CA TRP A 211 -0.87 22.60 -11.16
C TRP A 211 -0.75 24.13 -11.06
N SER A 212 -1.23 24.87 -12.07
CA SER A 212 -1.26 26.35 -12.02
C SER A 212 -2.07 26.95 -10.86
N LYS A 213 -2.90 26.14 -10.19
CA LYS A 213 -3.76 26.54 -9.07
C LYS A 213 -3.36 25.90 -7.75
N VAL A 214 -2.38 25.01 -7.75
CA VAL A 214 -1.85 24.36 -6.54
C VAL A 214 -0.74 25.22 -5.93
N GLN A 215 -0.64 25.22 -4.61
CA GLN A 215 0.49 25.85 -3.89
C GLN A 215 1.78 25.01 -4.01
N SER A 216 2.37 24.97 -5.20
CA SER A 216 3.50 24.08 -5.52
C SER A 216 4.74 24.26 -4.63
N ALA A 217 4.93 25.43 -4.02
CA ALA A 217 6.05 25.66 -3.11
C ALA A 217 6.09 24.65 -1.95
N LYS A 218 4.92 24.26 -1.40
CA LYS A 218 4.84 23.24 -0.33
C LYS A 218 5.32 21.88 -0.83
N PHE A 219 4.96 21.53 -2.07
CA PHE A 219 5.36 20.27 -2.68
C PHE A 219 6.86 20.24 -2.96
N SER A 220 7.43 21.31 -3.54
CA SER A 220 8.86 21.40 -3.83
C SER A 220 9.75 21.30 -2.59
N ILE A 221 9.28 21.77 -1.43
CA ILE A 221 9.99 21.55 -0.16
C ILE A 221 10.07 20.05 0.17
N LEU A 222 8.96 19.31 0.01
CA LEU A 222 8.93 17.87 0.27
C LEU A 222 9.78 17.09 -0.74
N GLU A 223 9.75 17.50 -2.01
CA GLU A 223 10.64 16.94 -3.05
C GLU A 223 12.11 17.13 -2.68
N HIS A 224 12.50 18.33 -2.23
CA HIS A 224 13.86 18.60 -1.80
C HIS A 224 14.31 17.73 -0.62
N GLN A 225 13.39 17.43 0.31
CA GLN A 225 13.69 16.54 1.45
C GLN A 225 13.96 15.10 1.01
N MET A 226 13.39 14.67 -0.12
CA MET A 226 13.53 13.32 -0.68
C MET A 226 14.38 13.28 -1.95
N ASP A 227 15.14 14.34 -2.22
CA ASP A 227 15.91 14.50 -3.44
C ASP A 227 17.00 13.41 -3.59
N PRO A 228 17.10 12.74 -4.74
CA PRO A 228 18.07 11.65 -4.95
C PRO A 228 19.51 12.12 -5.16
N SER A 229 19.75 13.42 -5.38
CA SER A 229 21.09 13.97 -5.64
C SER A 229 22.01 13.76 -4.44
N SER A 230 23.31 13.69 -4.73
CA SER A 230 24.34 13.48 -3.70
C SER A 230 24.06 12.25 -2.81
N ASN A 231 23.52 11.19 -3.43
CA ASN A 231 23.09 9.96 -2.75
C ASN A 231 22.09 10.24 -1.61
N PHE A 232 21.05 11.01 -1.89
CA PHE A 232 19.99 11.33 -0.93
C PHE A 232 20.47 12.09 0.32
N SER A 233 21.39 13.05 0.17
CA SER A 233 22.02 13.74 1.31
C SER A 233 21.02 14.49 2.21
N SER A 234 20.02 15.15 1.61
CA SER A 234 18.93 15.83 2.34
C SER A 234 18.12 14.82 3.15
N TYR A 235 17.64 13.75 2.50
CA TYR A 235 16.89 12.68 3.16
C TYR A 235 17.70 12.04 4.29
N ARG A 236 18.99 11.75 4.08
CA ARG A 236 19.85 11.14 5.12
C ARG A 236 19.98 12.04 6.35
N SER A 237 20.08 13.35 6.15
CA SER A 237 20.11 14.32 7.25
C SER A 237 18.78 14.32 8.04
N THR A 238 17.67 14.28 7.32
CA THR A 238 16.32 14.18 7.88
C THR A 238 16.08 12.86 8.62
N LEU A 239 16.47 11.74 8.04
CA LEU A 239 16.39 10.42 8.67
C LEU A 239 17.22 10.41 9.97
N LYS A 240 18.45 10.91 9.92
CA LYS A 240 19.31 11.04 11.10
C LYS A 240 18.61 11.86 12.20
N ALA A 241 18.03 13.01 11.87
CA ALA A 241 17.28 13.82 12.83
C ALA A 241 16.08 13.05 13.44
N ALA A 242 15.35 12.27 12.63
CA ALA A 242 14.27 11.42 13.12
C ALA A 242 14.75 10.30 14.05
N MET A 243 15.90 9.69 13.74
CA MET A 243 16.54 8.68 14.61
C MET A 243 16.93 9.27 15.97
N TRP A 244 17.54 10.47 15.98
CA TRP A 244 17.87 11.17 17.22
C TRP A 244 16.63 11.49 18.06
N ARG A 245 15.57 11.98 17.39
CA ARG A 245 14.28 12.22 18.04
C ARG A 245 13.72 10.94 18.67
N SER A 246 13.73 9.83 17.94
CA SER A 246 13.21 8.54 18.40
C SER A 246 13.99 8.00 19.61
N ALA A 247 15.32 8.06 19.58
CA ALA A 247 16.17 7.55 20.66
C ALA A 247 15.98 8.30 21.99
N GLY A 248 15.68 9.60 21.95
CA GLY A 248 15.44 10.43 23.14
C GLY A 248 13.96 10.57 23.54
N ALA A 249 13.04 9.93 22.83
CA ALA A 249 11.61 10.20 22.97
C ALA A 249 10.98 9.58 24.22
N THR A 250 10.34 10.44 25.02
CA THR A 250 9.40 10.05 26.07
C THR A 250 7.98 9.84 25.53
N ASP A 251 7.58 10.63 24.52
CA ASP A 251 6.31 10.48 23.79
C ASP A 251 6.43 9.39 22.72
N GLU A 252 5.54 8.39 22.76
CA GLU A 252 5.49 7.30 21.78
C GLU A 252 5.33 7.79 20.34
N ARG A 253 4.65 8.93 20.13
CA ARG A 253 4.47 9.54 18.80
C ARG A 253 5.80 9.92 18.17
N GLN A 254 6.79 10.28 18.97
CA GLN A 254 8.10 10.73 18.51
C GLN A 254 9.04 9.56 18.20
N ARG A 255 8.69 8.33 18.61
CA ARG A 255 9.49 7.11 18.38
C ARG A 255 9.37 6.57 16.96
N ILE A 256 8.34 6.97 16.21
CA ILE A 256 8.06 6.46 14.88
C ILE A 256 9.15 6.87 13.89
N VAL A 257 9.71 5.86 13.21
CA VAL A 257 10.62 6.01 12.08
C VAL A 257 10.27 4.93 11.06
N VAL A 258 9.69 5.31 9.92
CA VAL A 258 9.50 4.42 8.78
C VAL A 258 10.45 4.90 7.69
N PRO A 259 11.59 4.24 7.46
CA PRO A 259 12.59 4.69 6.50
C PRO A 259 12.08 4.57 5.06
N PHE A 260 12.64 5.35 4.13
CA PHE A 260 12.45 5.10 2.71
C PHE A 260 13.14 3.79 2.36
N PHE A 261 12.32 2.75 2.25
CA PHE A 261 12.79 1.39 2.39
C PHE A 261 13.64 0.92 1.21
N SER A 262 13.33 1.38 -0.01
CA SER A 262 14.13 1.06 -1.18
C SER A 262 15.58 1.56 -1.04
N LEU A 263 15.79 2.72 -0.40
CA LEU A 263 17.15 3.22 -0.14
C LEU A 263 17.84 2.44 0.98
N LEU A 264 17.12 2.07 2.03
CA LEU A 264 17.66 1.20 3.09
C LEU A 264 18.15 -0.14 2.51
N VAL A 265 17.34 -0.79 1.69
CA VAL A 265 17.71 -2.05 1.02
C VAL A 265 18.89 -1.86 0.08
N LYS A 266 18.91 -0.76 -0.70
CA LYS A 266 20.03 -0.40 -1.57
C LYS A 266 21.33 -0.22 -0.79
N ASP A 267 21.30 0.48 0.35
CA ASP A 267 22.47 0.71 1.19
C ASP A 267 23.00 -0.60 1.78
N LEU A 268 22.11 -1.46 2.27
CA LEU A 268 22.46 -2.78 2.78
C LEU A 268 23.10 -3.67 1.70
N TYR A 269 22.55 -3.62 0.48
CA TYR A 269 23.11 -4.33 -0.67
C TYR A 269 24.53 -3.85 -0.99
N PHE A 270 24.75 -2.54 -1.10
CA PHE A 270 26.09 -2.00 -1.40
C PHE A 270 27.10 -2.25 -0.28
N LEU A 271 26.65 -2.24 0.98
CA LEU A 271 27.51 -2.64 2.11
C LEU A 271 27.91 -4.12 2.03
N ASN A 272 26.99 -4.98 1.59
CA ASN A 272 27.30 -6.39 1.37
C ASN A 272 28.30 -6.58 0.22
N GLU A 273 28.04 -5.98 -0.94
CA GLU A 273 28.88 -6.16 -2.13
C GLU A 273 30.23 -5.46 -2.02
N GLY A 274 30.30 -4.33 -1.31
CA GLY A 274 31.52 -3.53 -1.17
C GLY A 274 32.58 -4.16 -0.27
N CYS A 275 32.29 -5.26 0.44
CA CYS A 275 33.19 -5.89 1.40
C CYS A 275 33.25 -7.41 1.23
N SER A 276 34.46 -7.97 1.15
CA SER A 276 34.66 -9.43 1.10
C SER A 276 34.23 -10.11 2.40
N ASN A 277 33.58 -11.27 2.30
CA ASN A 277 33.21 -12.12 3.46
C ASN A 277 34.45 -12.67 4.19
N LYS A 278 35.58 -12.76 3.50
CA LYS A 278 36.87 -13.18 4.05
C LYS A 278 37.94 -12.14 3.78
N LEU A 279 38.85 -11.98 4.73
CA LEU A 279 40.08 -11.20 4.60
C LEU A 279 41.10 -11.94 3.72
N PRO A 280 42.18 -11.28 3.23
CA PRO A 280 43.19 -11.92 2.39
C PRO A 280 43.88 -13.15 3.02
N ASN A 281 43.89 -13.24 4.36
CA ASN A 281 44.41 -14.39 5.10
C ASN A 281 43.40 -15.55 5.24
N GLY A 282 42.22 -15.45 4.60
CA GLY A 282 41.16 -16.46 4.66
C GLY A 282 40.26 -16.38 5.90
N HIS A 283 40.54 -15.49 6.86
CA HIS A 283 39.70 -15.29 8.04
C HIS A 283 38.35 -14.64 7.69
N ILE A 284 37.34 -14.90 8.50
CA ILE A 284 36.02 -14.28 8.36
C ILE A 284 36.12 -12.78 8.67
N ASN A 285 35.54 -11.95 7.80
CA ASN A 285 35.50 -10.50 7.96
C ASN A 285 34.32 -10.07 8.87
N PHE A 286 34.52 -10.12 10.19
CA PHE A 286 33.49 -9.72 11.14
C PHE A 286 33.19 -8.21 11.13
N GLU A 287 34.10 -7.37 10.66
CA GLU A 287 33.85 -5.92 10.55
C GLU A 287 32.67 -5.64 9.60
N LYS A 288 32.67 -6.29 8.42
CA LYS A 288 31.53 -6.26 7.49
C LYS A 288 30.22 -6.66 8.18
N PHE A 289 30.25 -7.77 8.90
CA PHE A 289 29.05 -8.31 9.55
C PHE A 289 28.57 -7.42 10.69
N TRP A 290 29.47 -6.77 11.43
CA TRP A 290 29.09 -5.77 12.44
C TRP A 290 28.39 -4.57 11.82
N GLN A 291 28.88 -4.07 10.68
CA GLN A 291 28.25 -2.95 9.98
C GLN A 291 26.85 -3.32 9.46
N LEU A 292 26.69 -4.52 8.88
CA LEU A 292 25.39 -5.04 8.47
C LEU A 292 24.43 -5.23 9.65
N ALA A 293 24.91 -5.86 10.73
CA ALA A 293 24.14 -6.11 11.95
C ALA A 293 23.65 -4.81 12.58
N LYS A 294 24.48 -3.75 12.58
CA LYS A 294 24.08 -2.42 13.08
C LYS A 294 22.86 -1.88 12.33
N GLN A 295 22.90 -1.89 11.00
CA GLN A 295 21.79 -1.40 10.16
C GLN A 295 20.51 -2.21 10.37
N VAL A 296 20.63 -3.55 10.44
CA VAL A 296 19.48 -4.43 10.67
C VAL A 296 18.90 -4.25 12.08
N THR A 297 19.75 -4.03 13.09
CA THR A 297 19.31 -3.81 14.48
C THR A 297 18.50 -2.52 14.61
N GLU A 298 18.95 -1.44 13.96
CA GLU A 298 18.20 -0.18 13.92
C GLU A 298 16.82 -0.36 13.27
N PHE A 299 16.78 -1.07 12.14
CA PHE A 299 15.51 -1.41 11.46
C PHE A 299 14.57 -2.25 12.34
N ILE A 300 15.10 -3.26 13.05
CA ILE A 300 14.31 -4.11 13.96
C ILE A 300 13.66 -3.26 15.06
N ALA A 301 14.40 -2.30 15.63
CA ALA A 301 13.88 -1.41 16.66
C ALA A 301 12.72 -0.56 16.12
N TRP A 302 12.86 0.00 14.92
CA TRP A 302 11.83 0.84 14.31
C TRP A 302 10.53 0.09 14.00
N LYS A 303 10.60 -1.15 13.51
CA LYS A 303 9.40 -1.94 13.19
C LYS A 303 8.64 -2.46 14.42
N GLN A 304 9.25 -2.42 15.61
CA GLN A 304 8.61 -2.86 16.86
C GLN A 304 7.82 -1.75 17.56
N VAL A 305 7.91 -0.50 17.06
CA VAL A 305 7.17 0.63 17.63
C VAL A 305 5.67 0.42 17.43
N ALA A 306 4.91 0.45 18.53
CA ALA A 306 3.45 0.48 18.47
C ALA A 306 2.97 1.82 17.89
N CYS A 307 2.01 1.78 16.98
CA CYS A 307 1.42 3.00 16.42
C CYS A 307 0.50 3.66 17.48
N PRO A 308 0.83 4.85 17.99
CA PRO A 308 0.13 5.50 19.10
C PRO A 308 -1.11 6.29 18.67
N PHE A 309 -1.44 6.27 17.38
CA PHE A 309 -2.58 6.99 16.82
C PHE A 309 -3.84 6.14 16.86
N GLU A 310 -5.00 6.79 16.99
CA GLU A 310 -6.28 6.10 16.89
C GLU A 310 -6.44 5.41 15.53
N LYS A 311 -6.77 4.12 15.55
CA LYS A 311 -6.94 3.31 14.35
C LYS A 311 -8.35 3.49 13.81
N ASN A 312 -8.46 3.84 12.54
CA ASN A 312 -9.73 3.86 11.80
C ASN A 312 -9.73 2.72 10.77
N PRO A 313 -10.37 1.57 11.08
CA PRO A 313 -10.37 0.40 10.20
C PRO A 313 -11.03 0.66 8.84
N ARG A 314 -12.02 1.56 8.76
CA ARG A 314 -12.72 1.88 7.51
C ARG A 314 -11.79 2.58 6.52
N VAL A 315 -11.02 3.57 7.00
CA VAL A 315 -10.03 4.28 6.16
C VAL A 315 -8.93 3.34 5.72
N ILE A 316 -8.42 2.49 6.61
CA ILE A 316 -7.40 1.49 6.28
C ILE A 316 -7.90 0.50 5.23
N ALA A 317 -9.11 -0.02 5.40
CA ALA A 317 -9.73 -0.94 4.44
C ALA A 317 -9.89 -0.26 3.08
N PHE A 318 -10.37 0.98 3.04
CA PHE A 318 -10.48 1.76 1.81
C PHE A 318 -9.12 1.93 1.12
N LEU A 319 -8.07 2.33 1.86
CA LEU A 319 -6.71 2.45 1.31
C LEU A 319 -6.19 1.12 0.72
N GLN A 320 -6.54 -0.01 1.32
CA GLN A 320 -6.07 -1.34 0.89
C GLN A 320 -6.90 -1.94 -0.25
N ALA A 321 -8.20 -1.69 -0.28
CA ALA A 321 -9.14 -2.33 -1.20
C ALA A 321 -9.55 -1.46 -2.39
N SER A 322 -9.46 -0.13 -2.31
CA SER A 322 -9.93 0.76 -3.37
C SER A 322 -9.19 0.53 -4.70
N PRO A 323 -9.89 0.36 -5.83
CA PRO A 323 -9.27 0.11 -7.12
C PRO A 323 -8.27 1.20 -7.50
N VAL A 324 -7.15 0.75 -8.06
CA VAL A 324 -6.06 1.60 -8.54
C VAL A 324 -5.97 1.44 -10.04
N LEU A 325 -5.89 2.55 -10.76
CA LEU A 325 -5.77 2.52 -12.22
C LEU A 325 -4.42 1.94 -12.63
N THR A 326 -4.42 1.13 -13.68
CA THR A 326 -3.17 0.70 -14.34
C THR A 326 -2.49 1.88 -15.01
N GLU A 327 -1.23 1.73 -15.41
CA GLU A 327 -0.48 2.79 -16.09
C GLU A 327 -1.21 3.35 -17.32
N ASN A 328 -1.71 2.48 -18.20
CA ASN A 328 -2.42 2.88 -19.41
C ASN A 328 -3.77 3.54 -19.09
N THR A 329 -4.55 2.97 -18.16
CA THR A 329 -5.85 3.55 -17.77
C THR A 329 -5.67 4.89 -17.07
N LEU A 330 -4.63 5.05 -16.24
CA LEU A 330 -4.29 6.29 -15.57
C LEU A 330 -3.87 7.37 -16.58
N ALA A 331 -3.05 7.00 -17.58
CA ALA A 331 -2.66 7.91 -18.65
C ALA A 331 -3.86 8.41 -19.46
N LEU A 332 -4.82 7.53 -19.77
CA LEU A 332 -6.05 7.91 -20.46
C LEU A 332 -6.94 8.83 -19.60
N ALA A 333 -7.15 8.48 -18.32
CA ALA A 333 -7.92 9.31 -17.39
C ALA A 333 -7.28 10.71 -17.22
N SER A 334 -5.96 10.81 -17.28
CA SER A 334 -5.24 12.09 -17.31
C SER A 334 -5.57 12.93 -18.55
N PHE A 335 -5.59 12.33 -19.75
CA PHE A 335 -5.98 13.03 -20.97
C PHE A 335 -7.47 13.42 -21.00
N GLU A 336 -8.33 12.66 -20.31
CA GLU A 336 -9.73 13.05 -20.10
C GLU A 336 -9.87 14.22 -19.13
N CYS A 337 -9.02 14.29 -18.10
CA CYS A 337 -8.95 15.41 -17.17
C CYS A 337 -8.44 16.70 -17.83
N GLU A 338 -7.39 16.60 -18.64
CA GLU A 338 -6.80 17.69 -19.42
C GLU A 338 -6.35 17.18 -20.81
N PRO A 339 -7.05 17.58 -21.89
CA PRO A 339 -6.75 17.13 -23.24
C PRO A 339 -5.29 17.37 -23.67
N PRO A 340 -4.75 16.58 -24.61
CA PRO A 340 -3.42 16.76 -25.17
C PRO A 340 -3.13 18.21 -25.59
N ASP A 341 -2.01 18.77 -25.15
CA ASP A 341 -1.64 20.16 -25.45
C ASP A 341 -0.61 20.31 -26.58
N ASN A 342 0.09 19.21 -26.94
CA ASN A 342 1.15 19.19 -27.94
C ASN A 342 1.05 17.95 -28.85
N ASN A 343 1.84 17.91 -29.93
CA ASN A 343 1.81 16.81 -30.89
C ASN A 343 2.22 15.44 -30.28
N PRO A 344 3.32 15.35 -29.51
CA PRO A 344 3.67 14.10 -28.80
C PRO A 344 2.53 13.55 -27.92
N GLU A 345 1.83 14.40 -27.19
CA GLU A 345 0.69 13.98 -26.37
C GLU A 345 -0.50 13.50 -27.21
N LYS A 346 -0.76 14.15 -28.35
CA LYS A 346 -1.81 13.71 -29.28
C LYS A 346 -1.50 12.33 -29.85
N GLU A 347 -0.25 12.06 -30.19
CA GLU A 347 0.21 10.76 -30.67
C GLU A 347 0.09 9.69 -29.57
N ARG A 348 0.57 10.00 -28.36
CA ARG A 348 0.45 9.09 -27.21
C ARG A 348 -1.01 8.77 -26.87
N TYR A 349 -1.89 9.77 -26.89
CA TYR A 349 -3.32 9.57 -26.64
C TYR A 349 -3.98 8.68 -27.70
N LYS A 350 -3.62 8.86 -28.98
CA LYS A 350 -4.10 7.98 -30.07
C LYS A 350 -3.59 6.54 -29.91
N ALA A 351 -2.32 6.36 -29.58
CA ALA A 351 -1.73 5.04 -29.34
C ALA A 351 -2.44 4.31 -28.19
N LEU A 352 -2.63 4.98 -27.05
CA LEU A 352 -3.32 4.41 -25.88
C LEU A 352 -4.76 4.02 -26.19
N LYS A 353 -5.50 4.83 -26.96
CA LYS A 353 -6.85 4.47 -27.42
C LYS A 353 -6.85 3.25 -28.32
N SER A 354 -5.86 3.12 -29.20
CA SER A 354 -5.73 1.95 -30.06
C SER A 354 -5.44 0.69 -29.26
N GLU A 355 -4.54 0.77 -28.27
CA GLU A 355 -4.18 -0.35 -27.40
C GLU A 355 -5.38 -0.85 -26.57
N MET A 356 -6.21 0.05 -26.05
CA MET A 356 -7.41 -0.31 -25.29
C MET A 356 -8.54 -0.93 -26.13
N ASN A 357 -8.60 -0.64 -27.43
CA ASN A 357 -9.59 -1.23 -28.33
C ASN A 357 -9.19 -2.65 -28.79
N THR A 358 -7.95 -3.07 -28.53
CA THR A 358 -7.40 -4.39 -28.89
C THR A 358 -7.34 -5.37 -27.72
N GLN A 359 -7.72 -4.94 -26.52
CA GLN A 359 -7.89 -5.77 -25.31
C GLN A 359 -9.38 -6.03 -25.09
#